data_AF-A0A5J4V642-F1
#
_entry.id   AF-A0A5J4V642-F1
#
_cell.length_a   1.000
_cell.length_b   1.000
_cell.length_c   1.000
_cell.angle_alpha   90.00
_cell.angle_beta   90.00
_cell.angle_gamma   90.00
#
_symmetry.space_group_name_H-M   'P 1'
#
loop_
_entity.id
_entity.type
_entity.pdbx_description
1 polymer ?
#
loop_
_entity_poly.entity_id
_entity_poly.type
_entity_poly.pdbx_seq_one_letter_code
_entity_poly.pdbx_strand_id
1 'polypeptide(L)'
;MFILNEVSDRDQRTIRFISNGDLQNLIKFERVHQVSFPAKGNQIFQCGQRLQIEVDLKSVPSKVVFFIDGEQQKNYVTGVPDKIRFFAFAQQAGSSFHITRSERLRQSSARIDADSVAWKWGENWKQNGEDEYD
;
A
#
# COMPACT_ATOMS: atom_id res chain seq x y z
N MET A 1 10.85 1.25 -1.09
CA MET A 1 9.62 0.42 -1.14
C MET A 1 9.29 0.00 0.27
N PHE A 2 8.09 0.30 0.79
CA PHE A 2 7.65 -0.24 2.08
C PHE A 2 6.85 -1.50 1.82
N ILE A 3 7.24 -2.61 2.43
CA ILE A 3 6.57 -3.91 2.30
C ILE A 3 5.94 -4.22 3.65
N LEU A 4 4.72 -4.73 3.67
CA LEU A 4 4.20 -5.41 4.85
C LEU A 4 4.35 -6.92 4.66
N ASN A 5 5.02 -7.57 5.61
CA ASN A 5 5.36 -9.01 5.69
C ASN A 5 6.40 -9.55 4.69
N GLU A 6 7.51 -10.08 5.23
CA GLU A 6 8.17 -11.27 4.68
C GLU A 6 8.07 -12.41 5.70
N VAL A 7 7.53 -13.55 5.25
CA VAL A 7 8.11 -14.87 5.57
C VAL A 7 8.42 -15.48 4.22
N SER A 8 9.67 -15.92 4.08
CA SER A 8 10.16 -16.83 3.05
C SER A 8 9.22 -18.03 2.88
N ASP A 9 8.33 -17.96 1.88
CA ASP A 9 7.99 -19.01 0.91
C ASP A 9 6.65 -18.65 0.27
N ARG A 10 6.63 -18.30 -1.02
CA ARG A 10 5.47 -18.40 -1.95
C ARG A 10 4.07 -17.92 -1.49
N ASP A 11 3.91 -17.20 -0.39
CA ASP A 11 2.59 -16.79 0.11
C ASP A 11 2.19 -15.40 -0.39
N GLN A 12 0.99 -15.39 -0.99
CA GLN A 12 0.59 -14.57 -2.13
C GLN A 12 0.03 -13.18 -1.80
N ARG A 13 0.37 -12.56 -0.66
CA ARG A 13 -0.47 -11.46 -0.11
C ARG A 13 0.29 -10.40 0.71
N THR A 14 1.10 -9.57 0.04
CA THR A 14 1.79 -8.40 0.64
C THR A 14 1.13 -7.08 0.23
N ILE A 15 1.32 -6.01 0.97
CA ILE A 15 1.00 -4.65 0.49
C ILE A 15 2.30 -3.88 0.32
N ARG A 16 2.46 -3.24 -0.84
CA ARG A 16 3.67 -2.54 -1.24
C ARG A 16 3.34 -1.13 -1.68
N PHE A 17 3.92 -0.15 -1.02
CA PHE A 17 3.87 1.24 -1.48
C PHE A 17 5.24 1.60 -2.07
N ILE A 18 5.28 1.82 -3.39
CA ILE A 18 6.50 1.98 -4.18
C ILE A 18 6.68 3.43 -4.64
N SER A 19 7.91 3.81 -5.00
CA SER A 19 8.30 5.22 -5.18
C SER A 19 7.57 5.96 -6.28
N ASN A 20 7.02 5.25 -7.28
CA ASN A 20 6.18 5.86 -8.32
C ASN A 20 4.73 6.14 -7.85
N GLY A 21 4.43 5.97 -6.56
CA GLY A 21 3.10 6.18 -5.98
C GLY A 21 2.17 4.97 -6.11
N ASP A 22 2.55 3.93 -6.86
CA ASP A 22 1.68 2.78 -6.97
C ASP A 22 1.59 2.02 -5.64
N LEU A 23 0.37 1.57 -5.36
CA LEU A 23 0.10 0.58 -4.34
C LEU A 23 -0.02 -0.78 -5.02
N GLN A 24 0.72 -1.78 -4.55
CA GLN A 24 0.78 -3.10 -5.17
C GLN A 24 0.56 -4.23 -4.17
N ASN A 25 0.00 -5.33 -4.66
CA ASN A 25 0.04 -6.65 -4.04
C ASN A 25 0.90 -7.59 -4.92
N LEU A 26 0.58 -8.87 -5.01
CA LEU A 26 1.11 -9.80 -6.00
C LEU A 26 0.53 -9.45 -7.38
N ILE A 27 1.41 -9.21 -8.36
CA ILE A 27 1.00 -9.12 -9.75
C ILE A 27 0.81 -10.54 -10.28
N LYS A 28 -0.44 -10.94 -10.48
CA LYS A 28 -0.87 -12.21 -11.02
C LYS A 28 -0.93 -12.16 -12.54
N PHE A 29 -0.37 -13.21 -13.16
CA PHE A 29 -0.50 -13.50 -14.58
C PHE A 29 -1.27 -14.81 -14.76
N GLU A 30 -2.15 -14.86 -15.74
CA GLU A 30 -2.84 -16.08 -16.17
C GLU A 30 -2.44 -16.41 -17.60
N ARG A 31 -1.78 -17.57 -17.76
CA ARG A 31 -1.09 -17.97 -19.01
C ARG A 31 -0.06 -16.92 -19.44
N VAL A 32 -0.47 -15.95 -20.24
CA VAL A 32 0.36 -14.86 -20.79
C VAL A 32 -0.20 -13.46 -20.49
N HIS A 33 -1.37 -13.35 -19.85
CA HIS A 33 -2.03 -12.06 -19.60
C HIS A 33 -1.92 -11.66 -18.13
N GLN A 34 -1.58 -10.40 -17.88
CA GLN A 34 -1.66 -9.83 -16.54
C GLN A 34 -3.13 -9.67 -16.14
N VAL A 35 -3.51 -10.19 -14.98
CA VAL A 35 -4.90 -10.16 -14.49
C VAL A 35 -5.09 -9.33 -13.23
N SER A 36 -4.00 -8.87 -12.63
CA SER A 36 -4.02 -7.90 -11.55
C SER A 36 -3.02 -6.78 -11.81
N PHE A 37 -3.37 -5.55 -11.48
CA PHE A 37 -2.60 -4.36 -11.78
C PHE A 37 -2.28 -3.59 -10.49
N PRO A 38 -1.20 -2.79 -10.49
CA PRO A 38 -0.99 -1.80 -9.45
C PRO A 38 -2.20 -0.86 -9.32
N ALA A 39 -2.50 -0.43 -8.11
CA ALA A 39 -3.42 0.67 -7.86
C ALA A 39 -2.68 1.99 -8.04
N LYS A 40 -3.01 2.70 -9.13
CA LYS A 40 -2.44 4.01 -9.50
C LYS A 40 -3.17 5.15 -8.79
N GLY A 41 -2.58 6.34 -8.84
CA GLY A 41 -3.25 7.59 -8.43
C GLY A 41 -2.88 8.12 -7.05
N ASN A 42 -1.88 7.53 -6.38
CA ASN A 42 -1.21 8.23 -5.28
C ASN A 42 -0.05 9.08 -5.83
N GLN A 43 0.49 9.93 -4.97
CA GLN A 43 1.64 10.75 -5.31
C GLN A 43 2.92 9.90 -5.39
N ILE A 44 3.80 10.26 -6.33
CA ILE A 44 5.19 9.80 -6.39
C ILE A 44 5.93 10.37 -5.18
N PHE A 45 6.79 9.57 -4.54
CA PHE A 45 7.64 10.05 -3.45
C PHE A 45 9.13 9.93 -3.78
N GLN A 46 9.92 10.80 -3.16
CA GLN A 46 11.36 10.96 -3.37
C GLN A 46 12.14 10.90 -2.05
N CYS A 47 13.46 10.83 -2.16
CA CYS A 47 14.35 10.90 -1.00
C CYS A 47 14.13 12.21 -0.21
N GLY A 48 14.19 12.12 1.11
CA GLY A 48 13.98 13.25 2.02
C GLY A 48 12.54 13.46 2.48
N GLN A 49 11.56 12.85 1.80
CA GLN A 49 10.16 12.91 2.23
C GLN A 49 9.85 11.94 3.37
N ARG A 50 8.87 12.30 4.19
CA ARG A 50 8.37 11.47 5.28
C ARG A 50 7.24 10.57 4.78
N LEU A 51 7.45 9.26 4.88
CA LEU A 51 6.43 8.27 4.61
C LEU A 51 5.83 7.77 5.92
N GLN A 52 4.51 7.71 5.97
CA GLN A 52 3.76 7.24 7.14
C GLN A 52 2.72 6.22 6.70
N ILE A 53 2.51 5.22 7.56
CA ILE A 53 1.50 4.19 7.41
C ILE A 53 0.71 4.16 8.71
N GLU A 54 -0.62 4.26 8.63
CA GLU A 54 -1.48 3.96 9.76
C GLU A 54 -2.24 2.67 9.49
N VAL A 55 -2.21 1.78 10.48
CA VAL A 55 -2.93 0.52 10.44
C VAL A 55 -3.95 0.51 11.58
N ASP A 56 -5.22 0.52 11.21
CA ASP A 56 -6.32 0.33 12.13
C ASP A 56 -6.81 -1.12 12.04
N LEU A 57 -6.33 -1.96 12.97
CA LEU A 57 -6.75 -3.36 13.10
C LEU A 57 -8.07 -3.52 13.87
N LYS A 58 -8.64 -2.45 14.45
CA LYS A 58 -9.89 -2.54 15.23
C LYS A 58 -11.13 -2.31 14.38
N SER A 59 -11.02 -1.59 13.26
CA SER A 59 -12.14 -1.44 12.33
C SER A 59 -12.46 -2.76 11.65
N VAL A 60 -13.73 -2.92 11.25
CA VAL A 60 -14.22 -4.07 10.47
C VAL A 60 -14.87 -3.52 9.19
N PRO A 61 -14.23 -3.67 8.02
CA PRO A 61 -12.90 -4.27 7.81
C PRO A 61 -11.76 -3.38 8.35
N SER A 62 -10.63 -4.00 8.73
CA SER A 62 -9.40 -3.31 9.13
C SER A 62 -8.92 -2.39 8.01
N LYS A 63 -8.20 -1.32 8.32
CA LYS A 63 -7.75 -0.32 7.33
C LYS A 63 -6.25 -0.07 7.38
N VAL A 64 -5.64 0.08 6.21
CA VAL A 64 -4.25 0.55 6.04
C VAL A 64 -4.26 1.76 5.13
N VAL A 65 -3.79 2.89 5.66
CA VAL A 65 -3.69 4.16 4.91
C VAL A 65 -2.24 4.61 4.85
N PHE A 66 -1.90 5.33 3.79
CA PHE A 66 -0.55 5.82 3.50
C PHE A 66 -0.55 7.33 3.46
N PHE A 67 0.57 7.94 3.86
CA PHE A 67 0.78 9.38 3.82
C PHE A 67 2.17 9.71 3.28
N ILE A 68 2.26 10.82 2.54
CA ILE A 68 3.51 11.46 2.11
C ILE A 68 3.54 12.86 2.72
N ASP A 69 4.56 13.15 3.51
CA ASP A 69 4.74 14.40 4.26
C ASP A 69 3.56 14.80 5.18
N GLY A 70 2.64 13.87 5.44
CA GLY A 70 1.42 14.09 6.24
C GLY A 70 0.16 14.21 5.39
N GLU A 71 0.28 14.26 4.06
CA GLU A 71 -0.85 14.20 3.13
C GLU A 71 -1.29 12.76 2.90
N GLN A 72 -2.56 12.45 3.17
CA GLN A 72 -3.11 11.12 2.96
C GLN A 72 -3.21 10.79 1.46
N GLN A 73 -2.83 9.56 1.12
CA GLN A 73 -2.91 9.06 -0.25
C GLN A 73 -4.30 8.52 -0.58
N LYS A 74 -4.69 8.64 -1.86
CA LYS A 74 -6.03 8.29 -2.37
C LYS A 74 -6.36 6.81 -2.15
N ASN A 75 -5.40 5.92 -2.41
CA ASN A 75 -5.61 4.49 -2.31
C ASN A 75 -5.30 3.99 -0.91
N TYR A 76 -6.18 3.16 -0.37
CA TYR A 76 -6.01 2.51 0.93
C TYR A 76 -6.39 1.02 0.84
N VAL A 77 -5.90 0.21 1.79
CA VAL A 77 -6.18 -1.23 1.82
C VAL A 77 -7.14 -1.58 2.94
N THR A 78 -8.04 -2.52 2.67
CA THR A 78 -9.01 -3.06 3.64
C THR A 78 -8.85 -4.56 3.84
N GLY A 79 -9.22 -5.05 5.03
CA GLY A 79 -9.30 -6.48 5.34
C GLY A 79 -7.95 -7.20 5.46
N VAL A 80 -6.94 -6.53 6.00
CA VAL A 80 -5.65 -7.15 6.35
C VAL A 80 -5.81 -8.06 7.58
N PRO A 81 -4.96 -9.09 7.73
CA PRO A 81 -5.01 -9.97 8.90
C PRO A 81 -4.57 -9.26 10.19
N ASP A 82 -5.01 -9.77 11.34
CA ASP A 82 -4.69 -9.24 12.68
C ASP A 82 -3.19 -9.30 13.04
N LYS A 83 -2.39 -10.05 12.27
CA LYS A 83 -0.94 -10.17 12.44
C LYS A 83 -0.25 -9.63 11.19
N ILE A 84 0.46 -8.52 11.36
CA ILE A 84 1.24 -7.87 10.31
C ILE A 84 2.67 -7.62 10.76
N ARG A 85 3.57 -7.41 9.79
CA ARG A 85 4.93 -6.91 10.00
C ARG A 85 5.18 -5.76 9.05
N PHE A 86 5.96 -4.79 9.51
CA PHE A 86 6.46 -3.71 8.67
C PHE A 86 7.85 -4.05 8.14
N PHE A 87 8.11 -3.71 6.89
CA PHE A 87 9.38 -3.89 6.21
C PHE A 87 9.63 -2.69 5.30
N ALA A 88 10.91 -2.32 5.16
CA ALA A 88 11.34 -1.26 4.27
C ALA A 88 12.50 -1.78 3.42
N PHE A 89 12.33 -1.66 2.11
CA PHE A 89 13.28 -2.08 1.09
C PHE A 89 13.95 -0.84 0.47
N ALA A 90 15.26 -0.73 0.68
CA ALA A 90 16.11 0.26 0.04
C ALA A 90 16.94 -0.45 -1.05
N GLN A 91 16.63 -0.18 -2.32
CA GLN A 91 17.23 -0.90 -3.45
C GLN A 91 18.53 -0.26 -3.96
N GLN A 92 18.60 1.07 -3.99
CA GLN A 92 19.73 1.78 -4.56
C GLN A 92 20.90 1.85 -3.57
N ALA A 93 22.13 1.73 -4.08
CA ALA A 93 23.34 1.82 -3.27
C ALA A 93 23.39 3.16 -2.51
N GLY A 94 23.77 3.11 -1.23
CA GLY A 94 23.80 4.29 -0.36
C GLY A 94 22.43 4.79 0.11
N SER A 95 21.33 4.19 -0.33
CA SER A 95 20.00 4.52 0.19
C SER A 95 19.85 4.04 1.63
N SER A 96 19.19 4.85 2.44
CA SER A 96 18.83 4.50 3.81
C SER A 96 17.50 5.15 4.17
N PHE A 97 16.91 4.67 5.26
CA PHE A 97 15.76 5.31 5.89
C PHE A 97 16.00 5.33 7.40
N HIS A 98 15.30 6.21 8.09
CA HIS A 98 15.27 6.22 9.55
C HIS A 98 13.83 6.30 10.03
N ILE A 99 13.52 5.56 11.09
CA ILE A 99 12.19 5.57 11.70
C ILE A 99 12.12 6.78 12.62
N THR A 100 11.34 7.80 12.22
CA THR A 100 11.18 9.02 13.02
C THR A 100 10.09 8.89 14.08
N ARG A 101 9.15 7.96 13.90
CA ARG A 101 7.99 7.78 14.78
C ARG A 101 7.42 6.37 14.67
N SER A 102 7.18 5.73 15.80
CA SER A 102 6.44 4.45 15.88
C SER A 102 5.65 4.45 17.18
N GLU A 103 4.32 4.45 17.08
CA GLU A 103 3.46 4.51 18.26
C GLU A 103 2.08 3.91 18.00
N ARG A 104 1.35 3.70 19.08
CA ARG A 104 -0.06 3.32 19.04
C ARG A 104 -0.92 4.57 19.20
N LEU A 105 -1.62 4.94 18.15
CA LEU A 105 -2.59 6.04 18.19
C LEU A 105 -3.86 5.63 18.95
N ARG A 106 -4.44 6.58 19.70
CA ARG A 106 -5.75 6.39 20.36
C ARG A 106 -6.90 6.45 19.37
N GLN A 107 -6.76 7.29 18.36
CA GLN A 107 -7.72 7.49 17.27
C GLN A 107 -6.94 7.58 15.95
N SER A 108 -7.48 6.98 14.89
CA SER A 108 -6.92 7.08 13.55
C SER A 108 -6.94 8.53 13.07
N SER A 109 -5.88 8.98 12.39
CA SER A 109 -5.87 10.30 11.74
C SER A 109 -6.45 10.23 10.31
N ALA A 110 -6.69 9.02 9.80
CA ALA A 110 -7.22 8.77 8.47
C ALA A 110 -8.58 9.43 8.24
N ARG A 111 -8.71 10.09 7.07
CA ARG A 111 -9.96 10.68 6.57
C ARG A 111 -10.28 10.02 5.24
N ILE A 112 -11.21 9.08 5.25
CA ILE A 112 -11.71 8.44 4.03
C ILE A 112 -12.89 9.26 3.51
N ASP A 113 -12.80 9.72 2.28
CA ASP A 113 -13.79 10.56 1.60
C ASP A 113 -14.28 9.90 0.29
N ALA A 114 -15.05 10.66 -0.50
CA ALA A 114 -15.63 10.17 -1.76
C ALA A 114 -14.56 9.88 -2.84
N ASP A 115 -13.40 10.53 -2.76
CA ASP A 115 -12.32 10.34 -3.73
C ASP A 115 -11.40 9.17 -3.34
N SER A 116 -11.48 8.70 -2.09
CA SER A 116 -10.66 7.60 -1.58
C SER A 116 -11.04 6.25 -2.21
N VAL A 117 -10.05 5.47 -2.67
CA VAL A 117 -10.26 4.17 -3.32
C VAL A 117 -9.79 3.03 -2.43
N ALA A 118 -10.71 2.13 -2.10
CA ALA A 118 -10.45 0.98 -1.26
C ALA A 118 -10.02 -0.23 -2.08
N TRP A 119 -8.90 -0.85 -1.70
CA TRP A 119 -8.42 -2.09 -2.29
C TRP A 119 -8.49 -3.21 -1.25
N LYS A 120 -9.15 -4.33 -1.56
CA LYS A 120 -9.27 -5.43 -0.61
C LYS A 120 -8.02 -6.29 -0.63
N TRP A 121 -7.48 -6.55 0.55
CA TRP A 121 -6.30 -7.41 0.70
C TRP A 121 -6.60 -8.84 0.24
N GLY A 122 -5.63 -9.45 -0.44
CA GLY A 122 -5.74 -10.81 -0.95
C GLY A 122 -6.54 -10.97 -2.24
N GLU A 123 -7.10 -9.89 -2.79
CA GLU A 123 -7.78 -9.90 -4.09
C GLU A 123 -6.87 -9.48 -5.25
N ASN A 124 -7.26 -9.85 -6.47
CA ASN A 124 -6.65 -9.33 -7.69
C ASN A 124 -7.17 -7.91 -7.92
N TRP A 125 -6.29 -6.94 -7.81
CA TRP A 125 -6.64 -5.55 -8.04
C TRP A 125 -6.78 -5.30 -9.54
N LYS A 126 -7.93 -4.75 -9.94
CA LYS A 126 -8.19 -4.33 -11.31
C LYS A 126 -8.52 -2.85 -11.26
N GLN A 127 -7.91 -2.07 -12.14
CA GLN A 127 -8.43 -0.74 -12.41
C GLN A 127 -9.71 -0.95 -13.20
N ASN A 128 -10.81 -0.30 -12.80
CA ASN A 128 -11.96 -0.21 -13.68
C ASN A 128 -11.46 0.47 -14.95
N GLY A 129 -11.53 -0.23 -16.07
CA GLY A 129 -11.04 0.28 -17.33
C GLY A 129 -11.80 1.55 -17.70
N GLU A 130 -11.09 2.66 -17.76
CA GLU A 130 -10.99 3.38 -19.03
C GLU A 130 -10.31 2.44 -20.05
N ASP A 131 -11.03 1.37 -20.40
CA ASP A 131 -10.89 0.71 -21.69
C ASP A 131 -11.93 1.40 -22.60
N GLU A 132 -11.88 2.74 -22.67
CA GLU A 132 -12.35 3.49 -23.84
C GLU A 132 -11.31 3.27 -24.93
N TYR A 133 -11.43 2.12 -25.59
CA TYR A 133 -11.05 2.04 -26.99
C TYR A 133 -12.13 2.81 -27.76
N ASP A 134 -11.82 4.04 -28.15
CA ASP A 134 -12.35 4.67 -29.36
C ASP A 134 -11.33 4.47 -30.50
#